data_AF-E7GGM4-F1
#
_entry.id   AF-E7GGM4-F1
#
_cell.length_a   1.000
_cell.length_b   1.000
_cell.length_c   1.000
_cell.angle_alpha   90.00
_cell.angle_beta   90.00
_cell.angle_gamma   90.00
#
_symmetry.space_group_name_H-M   'P 1'
#
loop_
_entity.id
_entity.type
_entity.pdbx_description
1 polymer ?
#
loop_
_entity_poly.entity_id
_entity_poly.type
_entity_poly.pdbx_seq_one_letter_code
_entity_poly.pdbx_strand_id
1 'polypeptide(L)'
;MKAIIKNIASETINDDRVSFAQTIDFSELFDHIKVFTDVNCNFNQPEISAIRGNIYISFTSENIAKQTGPFAAILKNCYFYSFSNGVNRNRETNELGYWVSVDIMYEHKDGGSNGMDVVHASYTERTGWVFRDAGNQGQKGGSST
;
A
#
# COMPACT_ATOMS: atom_id res chain seq x y z
N MET A 1 -8.57 5.74 8.26
CA MET A 1 -7.54 5.49 9.28
C MET A 1 -6.32 6.35 8.97
N LYS A 2 -5.81 7.14 9.93
CA LYS A 2 -4.65 8.03 9.72
C LYS A 2 -3.35 7.41 10.24
N ALA A 3 -2.24 7.78 9.59
CA ALA A 3 -0.91 7.30 9.92
C ALA A 3 -0.36 7.93 11.22
N ILE A 4 0.46 7.18 11.96
CA ILE A 4 1.15 7.64 13.18
C ILE A 4 2.66 7.66 12.99
N ILE A 5 3.34 8.53 13.73
CA ILE A 5 4.81 8.60 13.73
C ILE A 5 5.36 7.48 14.63
N LYS A 6 6.32 6.71 14.13
CA LYS A 6 6.99 5.66 14.93
C LYS A 6 8.51 5.81 14.94
N ASN A 7 9.13 5.96 13.78
CA ASN A 7 10.59 5.96 13.62
C ASN A 7 11.05 7.16 12.79
N ILE A 8 11.00 8.35 13.39
CA ILE A 8 11.47 9.60 12.78
C ILE A 8 12.38 10.29 13.78
N ALA A 9 13.62 10.59 13.36
CA ALA A 9 14.54 11.40 14.15
C ALA A 9 13.94 12.80 14.37
N SER A 10 14.17 13.40 15.54
CA SER A 10 13.58 14.70 15.90
C SER A 10 13.88 15.80 14.88
N GLU A 11 15.04 15.76 14.24
CA GLU A 11 15.44 16.69 13.17
C GLU A 11 14.60 16.59 11.89
N THR A 12 13.95 15.45 11.65
CA THR A 12 13.11 15.19 10.47
C THR A 12 11.62 15.35 10.77
N ILE A 13 11.23 15.53 12.04
CA ILE A 13 9.81 15.60 12.43
C ILE A 13 9.09 16.84 11.87
N ASN A 14 9.86 17.91 11.63
CA ASN A 14 9.36 19.18 11.10
C ASN A 14 9.38 19.21 9.55
N ASP A 15 9.72 18.11 8.90
CA ASP A 15 9.62 17.99 7.45
C ASP A 15 8.15 18.05 7.03
N ASP A 16 7.80 18.94 6.10
CA ASP A 16 6.42 19.14 5.67
C ASP A 16 5.80 17.86 5.05
N ARG A 17 6.63 16.94 4.54
CA ARG A 17 6.20 15.62 4.07
C ARG A 17 5.67 14.75 5.20
N VAL A 18 6.20 14.90 6.42
CA VAL A 18 5.71 14.18 7.60
C VAL A 18 4.33 14.72 7.99
N SER A 19 4.18 16.05 8.05
CA SER A 19 2.88 16.67 8.33
C SER A 19 1.83 16.27 7.29
N PHE A 20 2.18 16.29 6.00
CA PHE A 20 1.33 15.80 4.93
C PHE A 20 0.98 14.31 5.09
N ALA A 21 1.94 13.44 5.40
CA ALA A 21 1.69 12.02 5.61
C ALA A 21 0.64 11.74 6.69
N GLN A 22 0.56 12.59 7.73
CA GLN A 22 -0.44 12.49 8.78
C GLN A 22 -1.85 12.93 8.35
N THR A 23 -2.00 13.67 7.25
CA THR A 23 -3.32 14.10 6.76
C THR A 23 -4.03 13.02 5.96
N ILE A 24 -3.27 12.10 5.36
CA ILE A 24 -3.78 11.04 4.49
C ILE A 24 -4.70 10.09 5.27
N ASP A 25 -5.92 9.92 4.77
CA ASP A 25 -6.85 8.90 5.24
C ASP A 25 -6.73 7.63 4.39
N PHE A 26 -6.26 6.55 5.00
CA PHE A 26 -6.07 5.25 4.34
C PHE A 26 -7.33 4.39 4.27
N SER A 27 -8.47 4.82 4.83
CA SER A 27 -9.71 4.03 4.78
C SER A 27 -10.10 3.70 3.34
N GLU A 28 -10.04 4.70 2.44
CA GLU A 28 -10.41 4.50 1.03
C GLU A 28 -9.50 3.50 0.31
N LEU A 29 -8.18 3.56 0.55
CA LEU A 29 -7.24 2.58 0.01
C LEU A 29 -7.55 1.16 0.53
N PHE A 30 -7.78 1.02 1.83
CA PHE A 30 -8.06 -0.27 2.43
C PHE A 30 -9.39 -0.86 1.98
N ASP A 31 -10.41 -0.02 1.79
CA ASP A 31 -11.70 -0.45 1.26
C ASP A 31 -11.58 -0.81 -0.22
N HIS A 32 -10.80 -0.07 -1.02
CA HIS A 32 -10.53 -0.41 -2.43
C HIS A 32 -9.89 -1.80 -2.55
N ILE A 33 -8.88 -2.12 -1.73
CA ILE A 33 -8.24 -3.43 -1.73
C ILE A 33 -9.24 -4.55 -1.43
N LYS A 34 -10.11 -4.37 -0.43
CA LYS A 34 -11.13 -5.37 -0.07
C LYS A 34 -12.12 -5.61 -1.21
N VAL A 35 -12.59 -4.54 -1.84
CA VAL A 35 -13.53 -4.62 -2.96
C VAL A 35 -12.88 -5.26 -4.18
N PHE A 36 -11.66 -4.86 -4.52
CA PHE A 36 -10.94 -5.35 -5.68
C PHE A 36 -10.57 -6.84 -5.56
N THR A 37 -10.16 -7.27 -4.37
CA THR A 37 -9.70 -8.64 -4.13
C THR A 37 -10.77 -9.60 -3.60
N ASP A 38 -11.93 -9.08 -3.21
CA ASP A 38 -12.99 -9.80 -2.49
C ASP A 38 -12.48 -10.46 -1.17
N VAL A 39 -11.44 -9.89 -0.56
CA VAL A 39 -10.88 -10.37 0.72
C VAL A 39 -11.22 -9.40 1.83
N ASN A 40 -12.01 -9.86 2.80
CA ASN A 40 -12.31 -9.08 4.00
C ASN A 40 -11.21 -9.24 5.06
N CYS A 41 -10.44 -8.19 5.29
CA CYS A 41 -9.34 -8.20 6.26
C CYS A 41 -9.19 -6.87 7.00
N ASN A 42 -8.49 -6.91 8.14
CA ASN A 42 -8.11 -5.72 8.88
C ASN A 42 -6.67 -5.31 8.57
N PHE A 43 -6.43 -4.00 8.50
CA PHE A 43 -5.10 -3.40 8.40
C PHE A 43 -4.68 -2.83 9.74
N ASN A 44 -3.39 -2.91 10.04
CA ASN A 44 -2.82 -2.18 11.15
C ASN A 44 -2.84 -0.66 10.88
N GLN A 45 -2.62 0.12 11.93
CA GLN A 45 -2.44 1.55 11.77
C GLN A 45 -1.20 1.84 10.94
N PRO A 46 -1.30 2.64 9.86
CA PRO A 46 -0.13 2.99 9.07
C PRO A 46 0.91 3.74 9.90
N GLU A 47 2.17 3.45 9.67
CA GLU A 47 3.29 3.99 10.43
C GLU A 47 4.21 4.81 9.51
N ILE A 48 4.47 6.05 9.89
CA ILE A 48 5.38 6.95 9.19
C ILE A 48 6.80 6.70 9.69
N SER A 49 7.73 6.54 8.76
CA SER A 49 9.16 6.39 9.02
C SER A 49 9.99 7.26 8.09
N ALA A 50 11.19 7.65 8.56
CA ALA A 50 12.14 8.40 7.77
C ALA A 50 13.44 7.61 7.61
N ILE A 51 13.83 7.29 6.38
CA ILE A 51 15.06 6.53 6.08
C ILE A 51 15.84 7.28 5.01
N ARG A 52 17.06 7.70 5.35
CA ARG A 52 17.98 8.43 4.44
C ARG A 52 17.31 9.64 3.78
N GLY A 53 16.55 10.43 4.56
CA GLY A 53 15.85 11.63 4.09
C GLY A 53 14.59 11.39 3.26
N ASN A 54 14.17 10.14 3.08
CA ASN A 54 12.92 9.78 2.42
C ASN A 54 11.87 9.41 3.48
N ILE A 55 10.62 9.82 3.24
CA ILE A 55 9.49 9.54 4.13
C ILE A 55 8.68 8.39 3.54
N TYR A 56 8.49 7.35 4.34
CA TYR A 56 7.76 6.13 3.98
C TYR A 56 6.57 5.95 4.91
N ILE A 57 5.54 5.27 4.41
CA ILE A 57 4.38 4.88 5.20
C ILE A 57 4.21 3.36 5.07
N SER A 58 4.39 2.65 6.18
CA SER A 58 4.28 1.19 6.27
C SER A 58 2.95 0.77 6.85
N PHE A 59 2.28 -0.19 6.21
CA PHE A 59 1.11 -0.88 6.77
C PHE A 59 1.11 -2.34 6.31
N THR A 60 0.38 -3.18 7.05
CA THR A 60 0.19 -4.61 6.76
C THR A 60 -1.22 -5.02 7.16
N SER A 61 -1.84 -5.91 6.40
CA SER A 61 -3.05 -6.60 6.86
C SER A 61 -2.71 -7.63 7.93
N GLU A 62 -3.74 -8.13 8.61
CA GLU A 62 -3.66 -9.39 9.34
C GLU A 62 -3.34 -10.57 8.40
N ASN A 63 -2.96 -11.72 8.98
CA ASN A 63 -2.73 -12.94 8.21
C ASN A 63 -4.07 -13.53 7.71
N ILE A 64 -4.27 -13.50 6.40
CA ILE A 64 -5.44 -13.97 5.66
C ILE A 64 -5.27 -15.38 5.08
N ALA A 65 -4.22 -16.13 5.42
CA ALA A 65 -3.96 -17.45 4.83
C ALA A 65 -5.16 -18.41 4.90
N LYS A 66 -5.95 -18.36 5.98
CA LYS A 66 -7.16 -19.18 6.15
C LYS A 66 -8.30 -18.81 5.19
N GLN A 67 -8.28 -17.61 4.63
CA GLN A 67 -9.30 -17.10 3.69
C GLN A 67 -8.99 -17.49 2.24
N THR A 68 -7.79 -18.02 1.95
CA THR A 68 -7.35 -18.37 0.59
C THR A 68 -7.94 -19.68 0.04
N GLY A 69 -9.00 -20.20 0.67
CA GLY A 69 -9.67 -21.42 0.26
C GLY A 69 -8.75 -22.64 0.28
N PRO A 70 -8.64 -23.42 -0.81
CA PRO A 70 -7.79 -24.62 -0.87
C PRO A 70 -6.32 -24.35 -0.52
N PHE A 71 -5.82 -23.14 -0.81
CA PHE A 71 -4.43 -22.78 -0.53
C PHE A 71 -4.13 -22.64 0.97
N ALA A 72 -5.14 -22.53 1.84
CA ALA A 72 -4.95 -22.51 3.29
C ALA A 72 -4.27 -23.80 3.82
N ALA A 73 -4.38 -24.90 3.08
CA ALA A 73 -3.69 -26.15 3.40
C ALA A 73 -2.15 -26.02 3.31
N ILE A 74 -1.65 -25.18 2.40
CA ILE A 74 -0.22 -25.03 2.10
C ILE A 74 0.38 -23.70 2.57
N LEU A 75 -0.43 -22.66 2.76
CA LEU A 75 0.03 -21.34 3.19
C LEU A 75 0.14 -21.23 4.71
N LYS A 76 1.28 -20.74 5.19
CA LYS A 76 1.53 -20.38 6.59
C LYS A 76 1.13 -18.93 6.85
N ASN A 77 1.62 -18.03 6.01
CA ASN A 77 1.30 -16.61 6.06
C ASN A 77 0.80 -16.15 4.70
N CYS A 78 -0.19 -15.28 4.71
CA CYS A 78 -0.64 -14.54 3.54
C CYS A 78 -1.16 -13.19 4.05
N TYR A 79 -0.67 -12.06 3.53
CA TYR A 79 -1.10 -10.73 3.97
C TYR A 79 -0.81 -9.69 2.89
N PHE A 80 -1.61 -8.63 2.89
CA PHE A 80 -1.33 -7.42 2.11
C PHE A 80 -0.33 -6.54 2.85
N TYR A 81 0.52 -5.83 2.15
CA TYR A 81 1.43 -4.86 2.74
C TYR A 81 1.78 -3.73 1.78
N SER A 82 2.19 -2.59 2.34
CA SER A 82 2.75 -1.53 1.52
C SER A 82 4.16 -1.87 1.05
N PHE A 83 4.32 -1.92 -0.26
CA PHE A 83 5.58 -2.09 -0.95
C PHE A 83 5.85 -0.85 -1.82
N SER A 84 7.13 -0.60 -2.15
CA SER A 84 7.56 0.49 -3.04
C SER A 84 6.70 1.76 -2.87
N ASN A 85 6.96 2.51 -1.80
CA ASN A 85 6.14 3.66 -1.43
C ASN A 85 7.01 4.86 -1.05
N GLY A 86 6.38 6.03 -0.97
CA GLY A 86 7.03 7.20 -0.40
C GLY A 86 6.23 8.49 -0.55
N VAL A 87 6.58 9.48 0.27
CA VAL A 87 6.05 10.84 0.14
C VAL A 87 7.08 11.72 -0.57
N ASN A 88 6.66 12.33 -1.67
CA ASN A 88 7.51 13.13 -2.53
C ASN A 88 6.84 14.46 -2.90
N ARG A 89 7.68 15.44 -3.21
CA ARG A 89 7.27 16.73 -3.75
C ARG A 89 7.43 16.71 -5.26
N ASN A 90 6.36 16.97 -5.99
CA ASN A 90 6.43 17.20 -7.42
C ASN A 90 7.23 18.49 -7.68
N ARG A 91 8.26 18.42 -8.53
CA ARG A 91 9.16 19.57 -8.79
C ARG A 91 8.52 20.69 -9.58
N GLU A 92 7.51 20.38 -10.41
CA GLU A 92 6.86 21.34 -11.29
C GLU A 92 5.70 22.03 -10.60
N THR A 93 4.87 21.28 -9.88
CA THR A 93 3.67 21.81 -9.20
C THR A 93 3.92 22.22 -7.76
N ASN A 94 5.09 21.86 -7.20
CA ASN A 94 5.39 21.97 -5.77
C ASN A 94 4.37 21.25 -4.86
N GLU A 95 3.57 20.33 -5.41
CA GLU A 95 2.54 19.58 -4.70
C GLU A 95 3.16 18.38 -3.99
N LEU A 96 2.75 18.13 -2.75
CA LEU A 96 3.09 16.89 -2.04
C LEU A 96 2.17 15.75 -2.49
N GLY A 97 2.77 14.59 -2.70
CA GLY A 97 2.06 13.39 -3.08
C GLY A 97 2.63 12.16 -2.38
N TYR A 98 1.75 11.20 -2.11
CA TYR A 98 2.11 9.87 -1.68
C TYR A 98 1.86 8.89 -2.82
N TRP A 99 2.74 7.91 -2.98
CA TRP A 99 2.57 6.79 -3.89
C TRP A 99 2.89 5.50 -3.14
N VAL A 100 2.22 4.42 -3.51
CA VAL A 100 2.36 3.09 -2.90
C VAL A 100 2.00 2.01 -3.90
N SER A 101 2.74 0.89 -3.86
CA SER A 101 2.26 -0.38 -4.40
C SER A 101 1.79 -1.24 -3.23
N VAL A 102 0.67 -1.92 -3.38
CA VAL A 102 0.13 -2.82 -2.37
C VAL A 102 0.30 -4.21 -2.91
N ASP A 103 1.17 -4.96 -2.24
CA ASP A 103 1.50 -6.32 -2.63
C ASP A 103 0.81 -7.29 -1.68
N ILE A 104 0.46 -8.47 -2.18
CA ILE A 104 0.13 -9.64 -1.38
C ILE A 104 1.39 -10.51 -1.24
N MET A 105 1.85 -10.72 -0.01
CA MET A 105 2.97 -11.61 0.31
C MET A 105 2.40 -12.92 0.87
N TYR A 106 2.97 -14.04 0.46
CA TYR A 106 2.65 -15.35 1.02
C TYR A 106 3.90 -16.20 1.31
N GLU A 107 3.79 -17.03 2.33
CA GLU A 107 4.82 -17.97 2.78
C GLU A 107 4.20 -19.37 2.86
N HIS A 108 4.87 -20.37 2.30
CA HIS A 108 4.40 -21.75 2.38
C HIS A 108 4.84 -22.41 3.69
N LYS A 109 4.08 -23.43 4.14
CA LYS A 109 4.36 -24.16 5.39
C LYS A 109 5.65 -24.99 5.33
N ASP A 110 6.01 -25.47 4.15
CA ASP A 110 7.24 -26.21 3.86
C ASP A 110 8.44 -25.29 3.53
N GLY A 111 8.21 -23.97 3.48
CA GLY A 111 9.22 -22.96 3.23
C GLY A 111 9.11 -22.31 1.85
N GLY A 112 9.78 -21.16 1.70
CA GLY A 112 9.65 -20.32 0.52
C GLY A 112 8.57 -19.25 0.68
N SER A 113 8.82 -18.09 0.10
CA SER A 113 7.90 -16.96 0.09
C SER A 113 7.94 -16.27 -1.25
N ASN A 114 6.82 -15.68 -1.64
CA ASN A 114 6.73 -14.87 -2.84
C ASN A 114 5.67 -13.78 -2.65
N GLY A 115 5.72 -12.76 -3.50
CA GLY A 115 4.78 -11.65 -3.49
C GLY A 115 4.23 -11.37 -4.88
N MET A 116 3.08 -10.70 -4.92
CA MET A 116 2.49 -10.21 -6.14
C MET A 116 1.90 -8.83 -5.89
N ASP A 117 2.12 -7.92 -6.83
CA ASP A 117 1.50 -6.60 -6.81
C ASP A 117 -0.01 -6.73 -7.06
N VAL A 118 -0.80 -5.91 -6.38
CA VAL A 118 -2.26 -5.94 -6.40
C VAL A 118 -2.81 -4.58 -6.85
N VAL A 119 -2.33 -3.50 -6.23
CA VAL A 119 -2.81 -2.15 -6.49
C VAL A 119 -1.65 -1.18 -6.42
N HIS A 120 -1.47 -0.37 -7.46
CA HIS A 120 -0.73 0.87 -7.34
C HIS A 120 -1.69 2.00 -7.01
N ALA A 121 -1.36 2.80 -6.00
CA ALA A 121 -2.17 3.93 -5.62
C ALA A 121 -1.31 5.18 -5.42
N SER A 122 -1.91 6.33 -5.68
CA SER A 122 -1.31 7.62 -5.36
C SER A 122 -2.34 8.55 -4.74
N TYR A 123 -1.87 9.42 -3.85
CA TYR A 123 -2.71 10.41 -3.17
C TYR A 123 -2.07 11.79 -3.25
N THR A 124 -2.88 12.80 -3.57
CA THR A 124 -2.58 14.21 -3.27
C THR A 124 -3.82 14.84 -2.64
N GLU A 125 -3.66 15.96 -1.94
CA GLU A 125 -4.80 16.70 -1.37
C GLU A 125 -5.79 17.20 -2.44
N ARG A 126 -5.30 17.41 -3.67
CA ARG A 126 -6.12 17.89 -4.78
C ARG A 126 -6.95 16.79 -5.43
N THR A 127 -6.38 15.60 -5.60
CA THR A 127 -7.03 14.52 -6.35
C THR A 127 -7.71 13.48 -5.45
N GLY A 128 -7.37 13.44 -4.16
CA GLY A 128 -7.66 12.28 -3.33
C GLY A 128 -6.88 11.06 -3.82
N TRP A 129 -7.38 9.86 -3.48
CA TRP A 129 -6.79 8.61 -3.96
C TRP A 129 -7.06 8.39 -5.45
N VAL A 130 -6.03 7.93 -6.15
CA VAL A 130 -6.10 7.47 -7.54
C VAL A 130 -5.52 6.06 -7.58
N PHE A 131 -6.31 5.11 -8.05
CA PHE A 131 -5.96 3.69 -8.09
C PHE A 131 -5.61 3.23 -9.51
N ARG A 132 -4.66 2.30 -9.60
CA ARG A 132 -4.31 1.56 -10.81
C ARG A 132 -4.11 0.10 -10.43
N ASP A 133 -5.06 -0.73 -10.82
CA ASP A 133 -5.04 -2.15 -10.46
C ASP A 133 -3.95 -2.90 -11.24
N ALA A 134 -3.15 -3.69 -10.52
CA ALA A 134 -2.11 -4.51 -11.10
C ALA A 134 -2.77 -5.68 -11.87
N GLY A 135 -2.76 -5.61 -13.20
CA GLY A 135 -3.39 -6.61 -14.06
C GLY A 135 -4.00 -6.07 -15.36
N ASN A 136 -4.27 -4.77 -15.44
CA ASN A 136 -4.87 -4.15 -16.63
C ASN A 136 -3.86 -3.61 -17.66
N GLN A 137 -2.60 -4.07 -17.64
CA GLN A 137 -1.62 -3.75 -18.68
C GLN A 137 -1.78 -4.57 -19.99
N GLY A 138 -2.82 -5.41 -20.10
CA GLY A 138 -2.97 -6.39 -21.19
C GLY A 138 -4.26 -6.36 -22.03
N GLN A 139 -5.26 -5.51 -21.77
CA GLN A 139 -6.46 -5.41 -22.62
C GLN A 139 -6.54 -4.07 -23.35
N LYS A 140 -5.57 -3.81 -24.23
CA LYS A 140 -5.78 -2.95 -25.39
C LYS A 140 -5.91 -3.83 -26.63
N GLY A 141 -7.12 -3.86 -27.21
CA GLY A 141 -7.29 -4.17 -28.63
C GLY A 141 -7.66 -5.61 -28.99
N GLY A 142 -8.75 -6.15 -28.44
CA GLY A 142 -9.53 -7.17 -29.14
C GLY A 142 -10.52 -6.47 -30.06
N SER A 143 -10.08 -6.04 -31.25
CA SER A 143 -11.01 -5.60 -32.29
C SER A 143 -11.85 -6.80 -32.70
N SER A 144 -13.16 -6.69 -32.53
CA SER A 144 -14.12 -7.56 -33.19
C SER A 144 -13.90 -7.49 -34.70
N THR A 145 -13.70 -8.65 -35.31
CA THR A 145 -13.99 -8.94 -36.72
C THR A 145 -14.83 -10.20 -36.75
#